data_AF-A0A1G0C5C4-F1
#
_entry.id   AF-A0A1G0C5C4-F1
#
_cell.length_a   1.000
_cell.length_b   1.000
_cell.length_c   1.000
_cell.angle_alpha   90.00
_cell.angle_beta   90.00
_cell.angle_gamma   90.00
#
_symmetry.space_group_name_H-M   'P 1'
#
loop_
_entity.id
_entity.type
_entity.pdbx_description
1 polymer ?
#
loop_
_entity_poly.entity_id
_entity_poly.type
_entity_poly.pdbx_seq_one_letter_code
_entity_poly.pdbx_strand_id
1 'polypeptide(L)'
;MRYIIYFALFIGSLHCSAQKIEDYSLKHSMKQDGLSMTFTVLDSDEKGIKHYDNRKIYYWYKSQTVLGTQGGSAGQLLHGAYESFYANKQLCEKGSYTKGLKNGEWNYWQKNGKLVKTEYWSNGRQSGEQIYYSKTGDVQKRVVIHGKKITEQSGDTLIEISKSSKTVTLMDSIGRVKSVSRYKNYLLHGKQETIAADGSKSVENYKNGEVVVPKEKKDRVRGEKKPKTEEANTSTDEKPGFFKRLKARFSKKDKADEKSPEDKKKKKKEPKSAKTSNATGEGATKKTSGFFKRKSE
;
A
#
# COMPACT_ATOMS: atom_id res chain seq x y z
N MET A 1 -3.53 -65.35 44.14
CA MET A 1 -2.71 -64.12 43.94
C MET A 1 -2.21 -64.07 42.49
N ARG A 2 -3.12 -63.99 41.49
CA ARG A 2 -2.82 -64.28 40.07
C ARG A 2 -3.29 -63.18 39.09
N TYR A 3 -3.60 -61.97 39.57
CA TYR A 3 -4.27 -60.94 38.74
C TYR A 3 -3.80 -59.49 38.97
N ILE A 4 -2.53 -59.26 39.32
CA ILE A 4 -2.00 -57.87 39.52
C ILE A 4 -0.83 -57.57 38.54
N ILE A 5 -0.60 -58.39 37.52
CA ILE A 5 0.46 -58.15 36.52
C ILE A 5 -0.12 -57.76 35.13
N TYR A 6 -1.44 -57.76 34.95
CA TYR A 6 -2.07 -57.43 33.66
C TYR A 6 -2.55 -55.97 33.54
N PHE A 7 -2.30 -55.11 34.53
CA PHE A 7 -2.81 -53.72 34.53
C PHE A 7 -1.75 -52.64 34.24
N ALA A 8 -0.54 -53.04 33.82
CA ALA A 8 0.55 -52.11 33.51
C ALA A 8 1.04 -52.23 32.04
N LEU A 9 0.19 -52.70 31.13
CA LEU A 9 0.48 -52.79 29.69
C LEU A 9 -0.68 -52.26 28.83
N PHE A 10 -1.32 -51.16 29.25
CA PHE A 10 -2.38 -50.53 28.45
C PHE A 10 -2.37 -49.00 28.46
N ILE A 11 -1.20 -48.39 28.74
CA ILE A 11 -0.99 -46.94 28.58
C ILE A 11 0.33 -46.72 27.83
N GLY A 12 0.49 -47.45 26.73
CA GLY A 12 1.46 -47.15 25.68
C GLY A 12 0.71 -46.65 24.46
N SER A 13 -0.17 -45.66 24.64
CA SER A 13 -0.84 -44.99 23.53
C SER A 13 0.23 -44.31 22.68
N LEU A 14 0.59 -44.99 21.60
CA LEU A 14 1.34 -44.50 20.46
C LEU A 14 0.91 -43.07 20.13
N HIS A 15 1.65 -42.10 20.67
CA HIS A 15 1.76 -40.79 20.06
C HIS A 15 2.66 -40.96 18.83
N CYS A 16 2.12 -41.61 17.80
CA CYS A 16 2.66 -41.48 16.46
C CYS A 16 2.36 -40.04 16.05
N SER A 17 3.30 -39.14 16.33
CA SER A 17 3.29 -37.83 15.69
C SER A 17 3.41 -38.12 14.21
N ALA A 18 2.29 -38.01 13.48
CA ALA A 18 2.30 -38.09 12.03
C ALA A 18 3.31 -37.04 11.55
N GLN A 19 4.46 -37.51 11.08
CA GLN A 19 5.47 -36.63 10.52
C GLN A 19 4.81 -35.97 9.33
N LYS A 20 4.71 -34.64 9.35
CA LYS A 20 4.13 -33.88 8.25
C LYS A 20 4.91 -34.28 7.01
N ILE A 21 4.25 -34.96 6.07
CA ILE A 21 4.85 -35.31 4.79
C ILE A 21 5.06 -33.97 4.09
N GLU A 22 6.30 -33.48 4.12
CA GLU A 22 6.68 -32.37 3.25
C GLU A 22 6.63 -32.92 1.83
N ASP A 23 5.78 -32.35 0.99
CA ASP A 23 5.69 -32.76 -0.39
C ASP A 23 6.90 -32.23 -1.15
N TYR A 24 7.97 -33.03 -1.15
CA TYR A 24 9.23 -32.73 -1.81
C TYR A 24 9.08 -32.60 -3.33
N SER A 25 7.97 -33.08 -3.93
CA SER A 25 7.74 -32.98 -5.37
C SER A 25 7.57 -31.53 -5.84
N LEU A 26 7.12 -30.64 -4.95
CA LEU A 26 6.88 -29.24 -5.24
C LEU A 26 8.14 -28.38 -5.07
N LYS A 27 9.22 -28.95 -4.53
CA LYS A 27 10.48 -28.24 -4.29
C LYS A 27 11.40 -28.37 -5.49
N HIS A 28 11.81 -27.23 -6.04
CA HIS A 28 12.74 -27.14 -7.15
C HIS A 28 14.03 -26.46 -6.71
N SER A 29 15.14 -26.87 -7.33
CA SER A 29 16.41 -26.17 -7.24
C SER A 29 17.04 -26.05 -8.63
N MET A 30 17.50 -24.85 -8.98
CA MET A 30 18.05 -24.56 -10.31
C MET A 30 18.99 -23.36 -10.27
N LYS A 31 19.69 -23.11 -11.38
CA LYS A 31 20.51 -21.91 -11.56
C LYS A 31 19.93 -21.02 -12.65
N GLN A 32 19.85 -19.72 -12.37
CA GLN A 32 19.39 -18.70 -13.32
C GLN A 32 20.15 -17.41 -13.04
N ASP A 33 20.61 -16.73 -14.09
CA ASP A 33 21.30 -15.43 -14.01
C ASP A 33 22.51 -15.41 -13.03
N GLY A 34 23.22 -16.54 -12.92
CA GLY A 34 24.37 -16.69 -12.01
C GLY A 34 24.01 -16.90 -10.54
N LEU A 35 22.72 -17.01 -10.21
CA LEU A 35 22.21 -17.34 -8.89
C LEU A 35 21.74 -18.79 -8.85
N SER A 36 21.96 -19.46 -7.72
CA SER A 36 21.31 -20.75 -7.42
C SER A 36 20.05 -20.47 -6.62
N MET A 37 18.92 -21.04 -7.01
CA MET A 37 17.62 -20.77 -6.41
C MET A 37 17.01 -22.07 -5.91
N THR A 38 16.37 -22.02 -4.76
CA THR A 38 15.57 -23.12 -4.19
C THR A 38 14.21 -22.56 -3.84
N PHE A 39 13.15 -23.16 -4.38
CA PHE A 39 11.79 -22.64 -4.21
C PHE A 39 10.77 -23.75 -4.29
N THR A 40 9.58 -23.48 -3.80
CA THR A 40 8.42 -24.37 -3.91
C THR A 40 7.39 -23.81 -4.88
N VAL A 41 6.73 -24.69 -5.63
CA VAL A 41 5.63 -24.34 -6.54
C VAL A 41 4.28 -24.77 -5.95
N LEU A 42 3.22 -24.15 -6.43
CA LEU A 42 1.85 -24.48 -6.08
C LEU A 42 1.51 -25.86 -6.66
N ASP A 43 0.94 -26.71 -5.82
CA ASP A 43 0.39 -28.00 -6.23
C ASP A 43 -0.66 -27.82 -7.35
N SER A 44 -0.64 -28.71 -8.33
CA SER A 44 -1.64 -28.78 -9.39
C SER A 44 -3.04 -29.09 -8.87
N ASP A 45 -3.14 -29.83 -7.75
CA ASP A 45 -4.41 -30.21 -7.14
C ASP A 45 -5.03 -29.05 -6.33
N GLU A 46 -4.20 -28.08 -5.92
CA GLU A 46 -4.72 -26.84 -5.38
C GLU A 46 -5.36 -25.98 -6.48
N LYS A 47 -6.60 -25.53 -6.23
CA LYS A 47 -7.25 -24.56 -7.10
C LYS A 47 -6.37 -23.31 -7.20
N GLY A 48 -5.81 -23.11 -8.38
CA GLY A 48 -5.03 -21.94 -8.76
C GLY A 48 -5.83 -20.63 -8.66
N ILE A 49 -5.25 -19.56 -9.19
CA ILE A 49 -5.89 -18.24 -9.13
C ILE A 49 -7.04 -18.17 -10.12
N LYS A 50 -8.26 -17.92 -9.62
CA LYS A 50 -9.44 -17.69 -10.48
C LYS A 50 -9.35 -16.38 -11.27
N HIS A 51 -8.89 -15.31 -10.62
CA HIS A 51 -8.78 -13.97 -11.20
C HIS A 51 -7.48 -13.31 -10.79
N TYR A 52 -6.70 -12.89 -11.78
CA TYR A 52 -5.45 -12.15 -11.56
C TYR A 52 -5.73 -10.65 -11.36
N ASP A 53 -4.95 -9.99 -10.50
CA ASP A 53 -4.95 -8.53 -10.39
C ASP A 53 -3.85 -7.96 -11.30
N ASN A 54 -4.24 -7.19 -12.32
CA ASN A 54 -3.33 -6.58 -13.29
C ASN A 54 -2.35 -5.56 -12.67
N ARG A 55 -2.48 -5.22 -11.38
CA ARG A 55 -1.53 -4.33 -10.68
C ARG A 55 -0.48 -5.10 -9.88
N LYS A 56 -0.53 -6.43 -9.88
CA LYS A 56 0.37 -7.30 -9.13
C LYS A 56 1.28 -8.07 -10.07
N ILE A 57 2.47 -8.37 -9.59
CA ILE A 57 3.43 -9.23 -10.28
C ILE A 57 3.30 -10.62 -9.69
N TYR A 58 3.05 -11.61 -10.54
CA TYR A 58 2.97 -13.01 -10.20
C TYR A 58 4.23 -13.72 -10.66
N TYR A 59 4.84 -14.47 -9.75
CA TYR A 59 6.03 -15.27 -9.99
C TYR A 59 5.63 -16.73 -10.21
N TRP A 60 6.14 -17.31 -11.27
CA TRP A 60 5.82 -18.67 -11.69
C TRP A 60 7.00 -19.35 -12.36
N TYR A 61 6.94 -20.67 -12.39
CA TYR A 61 7.96 -21.57 -12.87
C TYR A 61 7.48 -22.31 -14.12
N LYS A 62 8.31 -22.35 -15.16
CA LYS A 62 8.12 -23.17 -16.35
C LYS A 62 9.43 -23.34 -17.09
N SER A 63 9.65 -24.54 -17.66
CA SER A 63 10.78 -24.81 -18.55
C SER A 63 12.15 -24.42 -17.94
N GLN A 64 12.39 -24.82 -16.68
CA GLN A 64 13.62 -24.51 -15.94
C GLN A 64 13.90 -23.00 -15.83
N THR A 65 12.86 -22.18 -15.71
CA THR A 65 12.98 -20.73 -15.55
C THR A 65 11.90 -20.22 -14.60
N VAL A 66 12.31 -19.33 -13.69
CA VAL A 66 11.40 -18.55 -12.85
C VAL A 66 11.18 -17.20 -13.51
N LEU A 67 9.91 -16.86 -13.74
CA LEU A 67 9.47 -15.65 -14.42
C LEU A 67 8.51 -14.86 -13.54
N GLY A 68 8.54 -13.54 -13.69
CA GLY A 68 7.56 -12.63 -13.08
C GLY A 68 6.77 -11.93 -14.17
N THR A 69 5.44 -12.07 -14.15
CA THR A 69 4.55 -11.36 -15.10
C THR A 69 3.48 -10.58 -14.37
N GLN A 70 3.15 -9.40 -14.89
CA GLN A 70 2.08 -8.57 -14.34
C GLN A 70 0.71 -9.16 -14.73
N GLY A 71 -0.15 -9.42 -13.75
CA GLY A 71 -1.54 -9.84 -14.00
C GLY A 71 -1.76 -11.25 -14.55
N GLY A 72 -0.81 -12.17 -14.47
CA GLY A 72 -1.01 -13.55 -14.95
C GLY A 72 0.17 -14.47 -14.69
N SER A 73 0.02 -15.75 -15.04
CA SER A 73 1.10 -16.74 -15.14
C SER A 73 0.85 -17.69 -16.31
N ALA A 74 1.91 -18.27 -16.86
CA ALA A 74 1.81 -19.30 -17.92
C ALA A 74 2.37 -20.68 -17.49
N GLY A 75 2.67 -20.83 -16.20
CA GLY A 75 3.20 -22.03 -15.56
C GLY A 75 2.82 -22.08 -14.08
N GLN A 76 3.52 -22.92 -13.31
CA GLN A 76 3.19 -23.20 -11.92
C GLN A 76 3.56 -22.01 -11.03
N LEU A 77 2.62 -21.50 -10.25
CA LEU A 77 2.87 -20.34 -9.38
C LEU A 77 3.85 -20.72 -8.27
N LEU A 78 4.77 -19.82 -7.91
CA LEU A 78 5.60 -20.03 -6.73
C LEU A 78 4.72 -20.01 -5.46
N HIS A 79 4.92 -20.95 -4.55
CA HIS A 79 4.14 -21.04 -3.31
C HIS A 79 4.98 -21.65 -2.21
N GLY A 80 5.15 -20.96 -1.09
CA GLY A 80 5.96 -21.40 0.05
C GLY A 80 7.32 -20.70 0.09
N ALA A 81 8.31 -21.39 0.64
CA ALA A 81 9.64 -20.82 0.87
C ALA A 81 10.40 -20.60 -0.44
N TYR A 82 11.18 -19.52 -0.47
CA TYR A 82 12.05 -19.18 -1.58
C TYR A 82 13.37 -18.66 -1.03
N GLU A 83 14.46 -19.18 -1.59
CA GLU A 83 15.84 -18.79 -1.27
C GLU A 83 16.65 -18.72 -2.55
N SER A 84 17.50 -17.70 -2.69
CA SER A 84 18.50 -17.64 -3.74
C SER A 84 19.88 -17.37 -3.17
N PHE A 85 20.90 -17.84 -3.86
CA PHE A 85 22.29 -17.88 -3.42
C PHE A 85 23.19 -17.35 -4.53
N TYR A 86 24.20 -16.57 -4.14
CA TYR A 86 25.29 -16.18 -5.02
C TYR A 86 26.17 -17.38 -5.39
N ALA A 87 27.02 -17.22 -6.41
CA ALA A 87 28.00 -18.23 -6.82
C ALA A 87 28.93 -18.69 -5.69
N ASN A 88 29.20 -17.83 -4.71
CA ASN A 88 29.99 -18.15 -3.51
C ASN A 88 29.18 -18.82 -2.38
N LYS A 89 27.96 -19.29 -2.68
CA LYS A 89 27.02 -19.98 -1.77
C LYS A 89 26.48 -19.10 -0.63
N GLN A 90 26.77 -17.80 -0.63
CA GLN A 90 26.14 -16.86 0.30
C GLN A 90 24.69 -16.59 -0.12
N LEU A 91 23.82 -16.38 0.86
CA LEU A 91 22.42 -16.04 0.62
C LEU A 91 22.34 -14.70 -0.13
N CYS A 92 21.44 -14.61 -1.10
CA CYS A 92 21.19 -13.42 -1.91
C CYS A 92 19.85 -12.81 -1.55
N GLU A 93 18.78 -13.61 -1.57
CA GLU A 93 17.47 -13.22 -1.06
C GLU A 93 16.73 -14.44 -0.48
N LYS A 94 15.84 -14.16 0.46
CA LYS A 94 15.00 -15.16 1.13
C LYS A 94 13.66 -14.55 1.46
N GLY A 95 12.61 -15.32 1.27
CA GLY A 95 11.26 -14.94 1.63
C GLY A 95 10.28 -16.06 1.34
N SER A 96 9.02 -15.69 1.19
CA SER A 96 7.97 -16.63 0.81
C SER A 96 7.06 -16.07 -0.25
N TYR A 97 6.49 -16.98 -1.03
CA TYR A 97 5.42 -16.71 -1.98
C TYR A 97 4.12 -17.33 -1.51
N THR A 98 3.00 -16.68 -1.85
CA THR A 98 1.67 -17.24 -1.69
C THR A 98 0.95 -17.08 -3.02
N LYS A 99 0.73 -18.20 -3.73
CA LYS A 99 0.09 -18.22 -5.05
C LYS A 99 0.76 -17.24 -6.04
N GLY A 100 2.09 -17.28 -6.10
CA GLY A 100 2.93 -16.47 -6.98
C GLY A 100 3.15 -15.04 -6.50
N LEU A 101 2.60 -14.62 -5.37
CA LEU A 101 2.77 -13.26 -4.84
C LEU A 101 3.75 -13.25 -3.67
N LYS A 102 4.70 -12.30 -3.65
CA LYS A 102 5.57 -12.10 -2.47
C LYS A 102 4.71 -11.89 -1.23
N ASN A 103 5.04 -12.61 -0.17
CA ASN A 103 4.32 -12.56 1.09
C ASN A 103 5.27 -12.70 2.29
N GLY A 104 4.93 -12.03 3.38
CA GLY A 104 5.73 -12.01 4.60
C GLY A 104 7.01 -11.18 4.46
N GLU A 105 7.98 -11.53 5.29
CA GLU A 105 9.28 -10.88 5.33
C GLU A 105 10.18 -11.35 4.19
N TRP A 106 10.84 -10.39 3.54
CA TRP A 106 11.81 -10.57 2.48
C TRP A 106 13.11 -9.93 2.90
N ASN A 107 14.17 -10.74 2.89
CA ASN A 107 15.51 -10.30 3.27
C ASN A 107 16.44 -10.42 2.08
N TYR A 108 17.38 -9.48 1.97
CA TYR A 108 18.32 -9.37 0.88
C TYR A 108 19.72 -9.14 1.42
N TRP A 109 20.68 -9.91 0.92
CA TRP A 109 22.06 -9.92 1.37
C TRP A 109 23.01 -9.58 0.23
N GLN A 110 24.15 -9.00 0.58
CA GLN A 110 25.29 -8.79 -0.33
C GLN A 110 26.09 -10.09 -0.49
N LYS A 111 26.94 -10.15 -1.52
CA LYS A 111 27.86 -11.27 -1.77
C LYS A 111 28.76 -11.61 -0.57
N ASN A 112 29.03 -10.66 0.33
CA ASN A 112 29.81 -10.86 1.55
C ASN A 112 28.99 -11.41 2.73
N GLY A 113 27.70 -11.74 2.53
CA GLY A 113 26.80 -12.26 3.57
C GLY A 113 26.18 -11.19 4.47
N LYS A 114 26.43 -9.89 4.22
CA LYS A 114 25.83 -8.81 5.01
C LYS A 114 24.41 -8.51 4.55
N LEU A 115 23.48 -8.41 5.50
CA LEU A 115 22.10 -8.00 5.24
C LEU A 115 22.10 -6.55 4.75
N VAL A 116 21.39 -6.29 3.66
CA VAL A 116 21.31 -4.97 3.00
C VAL A 116 19.94 -4.38 3.16
N LYS A 117 18.93 -5.25 3.14
CA LYS A 117 17.54 -4.82 3.08
C LYS A 117 16.62 -5.88 3.66
N THR A 118 15.65 -5.42 4.42
CA THR A 118 14.49 -6.20 4.85
C THR A 118 13.24 -5.47 4.37
N GLU A 119 12.27 -6.20 3.83
CA GLU A 119 10.99 -5.69 3.35
C GLU A 119 9.85 -6.58 3.84
N TYR A 120 8.73 -5.98 4.23
CA TYR A 120 7.50 -6.72 4.43
C TYR A 120 6.57 -6.60 3.23
N TRP A 121 5.99 -7.73 2.85
CA TRP A 121 5.05 -7.88 1.74
C TRP A 121 3.76 -8.54 2.23
N SER A 122 2.63 -8.08 1.72
CA SER A 122 1.34 -8.72 1.90
C SER A 122 0.65 -8.85 0.55
N ASN A 123 0.41 -10.09 0.13
CA ASN A 123 -0.31 -10.41 -1.10
C ASN A 123 0.25 -9.66 -2.34
N GLY A 124 1.58 -9.62 -2.48
CA GLY A 124 2.27 -9.00 -3.61
C GLY A 124 2.32 -7.48 -3.59
N ARG A 125 1.95 -6.85 -2.47
CA ARG A 125 2.13 -5.40 -2.24
C ARG A 125 3.06 -5.19 -1.06
N GLN A 126 3.98 -4.24 -1.19
CA GLN A 126 4.82 -3.81 -0.07
C GLN A 126 3.94 -3.20 1.02
N SER A 127 4.12 -3.66 2.25
CA SER A 127 3.33 -3.22 3.40
C SER A 127 4.12 -3.45 4.68
N GLY A 128 4.02 -2.55 5.64
CA GLY A 128 4.80 -2.64 6.87
C GLY A 128 6.17 -2.00 6.70
N GLU A 129 7.15 -2.51 7.44
CA GLU A 129 8.46 -1.91 7.54
C GLU A 129 9.38 -2.31 6.38
N GLN A 130 10.27 -1.41 6.00
CA GLN A 130 11.42 -1.66 5.15
C GLN A 130 12.63 -1.06 5.83
N ILE A 131 13.66 -1.87 6.02
CA ILE A 131 14.90 -1.45 6.69
C ILE A 131 16.02 -1.59 5.69
N TYR A 132 16.82 -0.55 5.54
CA TYR A 132 18.01 -0.52 4.71
C TYR A 132 19.22 -0.41 5.63
N TYR A 133 20.17 -1.30 5.43
CA TYR A 133 21.36 -1.43 6.25
C TYR A 133 22.58 -0.90 5.50
N SER A 134 23.51 -0.31 6.25
CA SER A 134 24.81 0.13 5.75
C SER A 134 25.73 -1.06 5.46
N LYS A 135 26.90 -0.78 4.88
CA LYS A 135 27.98 -1.78 4.77
C LYS A 135 28.52 -2.26 6.13
N THR A 136 28.31 -1.49 7.20
CA THR A 136 28.70 -1.83 8.58
C THR A 136 27.62 -2.63 9.31
N GLY A 137 26.38 -2.61 8.84
CA GLY A 137 25.23 -3.30 9.45
C GLY A 137 24.27 -2.38 10.20
N ASP A 138 24.58 -1.08 10.27
CA ASP A 138 23.75 -0.08 10.93
C ASP A 138 22.54 0.29 10.07
N VAL A 139 21.43 0.64 10.71
CA VAL A 139 20.21 1.08 10.00
C VAL A 139 20.44 2.46 9.40
N GLN A 140 20.43 2.56 8.07
CA GLN A 140 20.54 3.86 7.36
C GLN A 140 19.18 4.50 7.12
N LYS A 141 18.18 3.67 6.85
CA LYS A 141 16.86 4.13 6.46
C LYS A 141 15.80 3.12 6.85
N ARG A 142 14.71 3.63 7.43
CA ARG A 142 13.51 2.89 7.79
C ARG A 142 12.33 3.48 7.05
N VAL A 143 11.54 2.66 6.38
CA VAL A 143 10.32 3.10 5.68
C VAL A 143 9.15 2.25 6.16
N VAL A 144 8.12 2.87 6.72
CA VAL A 144 6.89 2.20 7.15
C VAL A 144 5.77 2.55 6.19
N ILE A 145 5.23 1.54 5.52
CA ILE A 145 4.15 1.66 4.55
C ILE A 145 2.85 1.16 5.19
N HIS A 146 1.92 2.08 5.45
CA HIS A 146 0.60 1.77 5.96
C HIS A 146 -0.49 2.26 5.00
N GLY A 147 -0.95 1.36 4.12
CA GLY A 147 -1.95 1.65 3.11
C GLY A 147 -1.44 2.67 2.08
N LYS A 148 -1.86 3.92 2.20
CA LYS A 148 -1.44 5.04 1.33
C LYS A 148 -0.54 6.05 2.03
N LYS A 149 -0.18 5.78 3.29
CA LYS A 149 0.74 6.59 4.07
C LYS A 149 2.10 5.91 4.09
N ILE A 150 3.16 6.69 3.91
CA ILE A 150 4.54 6.22 3.97
C ILE A 150 5.27 7.12 4.96
N THR A 151 5.94 6.52 5.93
CA THR A 151 6.80 7.22 6.87
C THR A 151 8.22 6.76 6.65
N GLU A 152 9.10 7.65 6.21
CA GLU A 152 10.50 7.38 5.95
C GLU A 152 11.36 8.12 6.97
N GLN A 153 12.25 7.41 7.65
CA GLN A 153 13.24 7.98 8.56
C GLN A 153 14.63 7.62 8.07
N SER A 154 15.51 8.62 7.92
CA SER A 154 16.92 8.43 7.58
C SER A 154 17.76 9.49 8.28
N GLY A 155 18.66 9.04 9.16
CA GLY A 155 19.42 9.92 10.06
C GLY A 155 18.49 10.89 10.79
N ASP A 156 18.75 12.18 10.62
CA ASP A 156 18.05 13.28 11.29
C ASP A 156 16.78 13.72 10.56
N THR A 157 16.38 13.01 9.49
CA THR A 157 15.23 13.40 8.65
C THR A 157 14.11 12.38 8.77
N LEU A 158 12.91 12.86 9.11
CA LEU A 158 11.65 12.11 9.07
C LEU A 158 10.74 12.70 7.99
N ILE A 159 10.24 11.85 7.09
CA ILE A 159 9.39 12.21 5.98
C ILE A 159 8.08 11.44 6.09
N GLU A 160 6.97 12.14 6.16
CA GLU A 160 5.63 11.54 6.11
C GLU A 160 4.94 11.90 4.81
N ILE A 161 4.65 10.90 3.99
CA ILE A 161 3.99 11.05 2.69
C ILE A 161 2.56 10.51 2.81
N SER A 162 1.61 11.31 2.35
CA SER A 162 0.21 10.92 2.17
C SER A 162 -0.21 11.17 0.71
N LYS A 163 -1.48 10.91 0.37
CA LYS A 163 -2.01 11.02 -1.01
C LYS A 163 -1.65 12.32 -1.74
N SER A 164 -1.63 13.45 -1.05
CA SER A 164 -1.43 14.76 -1.65
C SER A 164 -0.55 15.69 -0.82
N SER A 165 0.01 15.19 0.28
CA SER A 165 0.84 16.00 1.18
C SER A 165 2.10 15.23 1.56
N LYS A 166 3.18 15.98 1.76
CA LYS A 166 4.43 15.48 2.30
C LYS A 166 4.83 16.39 3.45
N THR A 167 5.13 15.83 4.61
CA THR A 167 5.71 16.57 5.74
C THR A 167 7.15 16.12 5.87
N VAL A 168 8.08 17.06 6.00
CA VAL A 168 9.49 16.80 6.27
C VAL A 168 9.82 17.40 7.62
N THR A 169 10.32 16.59 8.53
CA THR A 169 10.74 16.96 9.87
C THR A 169 12.24 16.73 9.95
N LEU A 170 13.01 17.80 10.18
CA LEU A 170 14.42 17.69 10.52
C LEU A 170 14.58 17.69 12.03
N MET A 171 15.42 16.80 12.54
CA MET A 171 15.73 16.64 13.94
C MET A 171 17.18 17.07 14.24
N ASP A 172 17.51 17.27 15.50
CA ASP A 172 18.89 17.41 15.97
C ASP A 172 19.48 16.03 16.33
N SER A 173 20.76 16.02 16.71
CA SER A 173 21.48 14.80 17.12
C SER A 173 20.91 14.12 18.37
N ILE A 174 20.03 14.79 19.10
CA ILE A 174 19.37 14.32 20.33
C ILE A 174 17.88 13.96 20.04
N GLY A 175 17.44 14.03 18.79
CA GLY A 175 16.09 13.68 18.33
C GLY A 175 15.03 14.78 18.49
N ARG A 176 15.41 16.01 18.85
CA ARG A 176 14.46 17.14 18.96
C ARG A 176 14.17 17.72 17.58
N VAL A 177 12.95 18.19 17.37
CA VAL A 177 12.54 18.79 16.09
C VAL A 177 13.26 20.13 15.88
N LYS A 178 14.04 20.24 14.83
CA LYS A 178 14.69 21.47 14.35
C LYS A 178 13.81 22.21 13.35
N SER A 179 13.13 21.50 12.46
CA SER A 179 12.17 22.12 11.56
C SER A 179 11.09 21.16 11.10
N VAL A 180 9.91 21.71 10.76
CA VAL A 180 8.80 20.99 10.15
C VAL A 180 8.35 21.77 8.92
N SER A 181 8.41 21.14 7.76
CA SER A 181 8.03 21.72 6.48
C SER A 181 6.91 20.89 5.84
N ARG A 182 5.84 21.56 5.40
CA ARG A 182 4.68 20.91 4.77
C ARG A 182 4.62 21.23 3.29
N TYR A 183 4.42 20.20 2.49
CA TYR A 183 4.37 20.28 1.04
C TYR A 183 3.05 19.73 0.53
N LYS A 184 2.54 20.33 -0.55
CA LYS A 184 1.40 19.86 -1.33
C LYS A 184 1.79 19.94 -2.81
N ASN A 185 1.60 18.84 -3.55
CA ASN A 185 2.03 18.73 -4.96
C ASN A 185 3.49 19.18 -5.17
N TYR A 186 4.40 18.71 -4.31
CA TYR A 186 5.84 19.05 -4.33
C TYR A 186 6.20 20.51 -4.02
N LEU A 187 5.22 21.38 -3.82
CA LEU A 187 5.44 22.78 -3.46
C LEU A 187 5.22 22.98 -1.96
N LEU A 188 6.03 23.84 -1.34
CA LEU A 188 5.86 24.21 0.06
C LEU A 188 4.49 24.88 0.24
N HIS A 189 3.70 24.35 1.18
CA HIS A 189 2.31 24.72 1.35
C HIS A 189 1.86 24.51 2.80
N GLY A 190 1.45 25.60 3.44
CA GLY A 190 1.10 25.66 4.84
C GLY A 190 2.23 26.20 5.69
N LYS A 191 2.27 25.78 6.95
CA LYS A 191 3.20 26.30 7.96
C LYS A 191 4.55 25.58 7.86
N GLN A 192 5.62 26.36 7.79
CA GLN A 192 6.97 25.93 8.11
C GLN A 192 7.33 26.45 9.50
N GLU A 193 7.75 25.54 10.38
CA GLU A 193 8.19 25.88 11.73
C GLU A 193 9.68 25.55 11.83
N THR A 194 10.48 26.51 12.29
CA THR A 194 11.91 26.31 12.54
C THR A 194 12.21 26.68 13.99
N ILE A 195 12.94 25.80 14.68
CA ILE A 195 13.40 25.99 16.05
C ILE A 195 14.90 26.24 15.97
N ALA A 196 15.33 27.44 16.34
CA ALA A 196 16.73 27.80 16.40
C ALA A 196 17.40 27.17 17.65
N ALA A 197 18.74 27.19 17.69
CA ALA A 197 19.51 26.57 18.77
C ALA A 197 19.25 27.19 20.16
N ASP A 198 18.83 28.46 20.19
CA ASP A 198 18.40 29.19 21.39
C ASP A 198 16.97 28.83 21.87
N GLY A 199 16.28 27.95 21.13
CA GLY A 199 14.90 27.56 21.39
C GLY A 199 13.84 28.51 20.83
N SER A 200 14.24 29.61 20.19
CA SER A 200 13.31 30.52 19.54
C SER A 200 12.62 29.84 18.35
N LYS A 201 11.32 30.10 18.20
CA LYS A 201 10.49 29.51 17.14
C LYS A 201 10.18 30.56 16.10
N SER A 202 10.53 30.29 14.85
CA SER A 202 10.08 31.05 13.70
C SER A 202 9.02 30.26 12.93
N VAL A 203 8.04 31.00 12.41
CA VAL A 203 6.91 30.44 11.67
C VAL A 203 6.75 31.21 10.37
N GLU A 204 6.81 30.49 9.26
CA GLU A 204 6.55 31.03 7.93
C GLU A 204 5.36 30.30 7.32
N ASN A 205 4.49 31.02 6.61
CA ASN A 205 3.34 30.45 5.93
C ASN A 205 3.57 30.49 4.44
N TYR A 206 3.31 29.37 3.76
CA TYR A 206 3.50 29.23 2.32
C TYR A 206 2.20 28.84 1.63
N LYS A 207 2.01 29.31 0.39
CA LYS A 207 0.96 28.84 -0.50
C LYS A 207 1.54 28.63 -1.88
N ASN A 208 1.63 27.37 -2.29
CA ASN A 208 2.15 26.97 -3.61
C ASN A 208 3.60 27.42 -3.85
N GLY A 209 4.44 27.38 -2.81
CA GLY A 209 5.84 27.78 -2.88
C GLY A 209 6.12 29.23 -2.50
N GLU A 210 5.11 30.10 -2.45
CA GLU A 210 5.29 31.52 -2.14
C GLU A 210 4.99 31.82 -0.66
N VAL A 211 5.80 32.70 -0.06
CA VAL A 211 5.61 33.17 1.31
C VAL A 211 4.36 34.06 1.38
N VAL A 212 3.42 33.68 2.24
CA VAL A 212 2.24 34.46 2.56
C VAL A 212 2.56 35.37 3.74
N VAL A 213 2.91 36.62 3.44
CA VAL A 213 3.04 37.65 4.48
C VAL A 213 1.66 37.87 5.12
N PRO A 214 1.54 37.79 6.45
CA PRO A 214 0.29 38.11 7.14
C PRO A 214 -0.11 39.55 6.77
N LYS A 215 -1.30 39.74 6.18
CA LYS A 215 -1.85 41.09 6.01
C LYS A 215 -1.99 41.69 7.40
N GLU A 216 -1.33 42.82 7.64
CA GLU A 216 -1.50 43.60 8.86
C GLU A 216 -2.99 43.80 9.10
N LYS A 217 -3.45 43.42 10.30
CA LYS A 217 -4.79 43.79 10.72
C LYS A 217 -4.76 45.32 10.81
N LYS A 218 -5.42 46.02 9.89
CA LYS A 218 -5.76 47.42 10.11
C LYS A 218 -6.49 47.47 11.45
N ASP A 219 -5.85 48.07 12.44
CA ASP A 219 -6.49 48.39 13.71
C ASP A 219 -7.74 49.19 13.37
N ARG A 220 -8.91 48.56 13.54
CA ARG A 220 -10.16 49.30 13.55
C ARG A 220 -10.13 50.09 14.85
N VAL A 221 -9.63 51.33 14.76
CA VAL A 221 -9.85 52.35 15.78
C VAL A 221 -11.34 52.34 16.07
N ARG A 222 -11.68 51.97 17.30
CA ARG A 222 -13.05 51.92 17.81
C ARG A 222 -13.53 53.36 17.92
N GLY A 223 -14.10 53.88 16.83
CA GLY A 223 -14.73 55.19 16.80
C GLY A 223 -15.76 55.30 17.93
N GLU A 224 -15.62 56.39 18.68
CA GLU A 224 -16.48 56.77 19.79
C GLU A 224 -17.96 56.80 19.37
N LYS A 225 -18.82 56.29 20.25
CA LYS A 225 -20.27 56.46 20.14
C LYS A 225 -20.62 57.91 20.51
N LYS A 226 -21.33 58.62 19.64
CA LYS A 226 -22.29 59.68 20.00
C LYS A 226 -23.55 59.60 19.12
N PRO A 227 -24.68 60.15 19.58
CA PRO A 227 -25.95 59.44 19.65
C PRO A 227 -26.84 59.58 18.41
N LYS A 228 -27.87 58.72 18.37
CA LYS A 228 -28.92 58.68 17.35
C LYS A 228 -29.63 60.02 17.18
N THR A 229 -29.85 60.40 15.92
CA THR A 229 -31.04 61.13 15.50
C THR A 229 -31.59 60.41 14.27
N GLU A 230 -32.87 60.07 14.33
CA GLU A 230 -33.63 59.39 13.29
C GLU A 230 -33.87 60.34 12.11
N GLU A 231 -33.72 59.85 10.88
CA GLU A 231 -34.58 60.18 9.74
C GLU A 231 -34.23 59.31 8.53
N ALA A 232 -35.14 59.29 7.56
CA ALA A 232 -35.59 58.13 6.81
C ALA A 232 -34.82 57.80 5.50
N ASN A 233 -35.02 56.54 5.07
CA ASN A 233 -35.02 56.03 3.69
C ASN A 233 -33.72 56.01 2.86
N THR A 234 -33.22 54.81 2.54
CA THR A 234 -33.42 54.16 1.21
C THR A 234 -32.61 52.86 1.10
N SER A 235 -33.17 51.94 0.32
CA SER A 235 -32.74 50.57 0.08
C SER A 235 -31.45 50.43 -0.74
N THR A 236 -30.53 49.57 -0.30
CA THR A 236 -29.68 48.77 -1.20
C THR A 236 -29.51 47.36 -0.65
N ASP A 237 -29.97 46.39 -1.42
CA ASP A 237 -29.88 44.95 -1.17
C ASP A 237 -28.43 44.46 -1.04
N GLU A 238 -27.97 44.20 0.19
CA GLU A 238 -26.76 43.42 0.41
C GLU A 238 -27.08 41.92 0.55
N LYS A 239 -26.60 41.12 -0.41
CA LYS A 239 -26.69 39.66 -0.37
C LYS A 239 -26.10 39.15 0.96
N PRO A 240 -26.79 38.22 1.66
CA PRO A 240 -26.33 37.75 2.95
C PRO A 240 -24.95 37.09 2.85
N GLY A 241 -24.04 37.48 3.75
CA GLY A 241 -22.66 37.01 3.78
C GLY A 241 -22.54 35.48 3.80
N PHE A 242 -21.41 34.97 3.30
CA PHE A 242 -21.13 33.55 3.05
C PHE A 242 -21.56 32.61 4.20
N PHE A 243 -21.28 32.97 5.45
CA PHE A 243 -21.64 32.15 6.62
C PHE A 243 -23.15 32.10 6.91
N LYS A 244 -23.89 33.16 6.57
CA LYS A 244 -25.35 33.21 6.71
C LYS A 244 -26.01 32.32 5.64
N ARG A 245 -25.45 32.30 4.41
CA ARG A 245 -25.84 31.35 3.35
C ARG A 245 -25.48 29.91 3.69
N LEU A 246 -24.34 29.69 4.35
CA LEU A 246 -23.89 28.36 4.78
C LEU A 246 -24.79 27.80 5.88
N LYS A 247 -25.10 28.57 6.94
CA LYS A 247 -26.01 28.12 8.01
C LYS A 247 -27.42 27.83 7.51
N ALA A 248 -27.95 28.64 6.59
CA ALA A 248 -29.27 28.41 6.00
C ALA A 248 -29.35 27.13 5.15
N ARG A 249 -28.22 26.66 4.57
CA ARG A 249 -28.15 25.36 3.87
C ARG A 249 -28.13 24.18 4.83
N PHE A 250 -27.54 24.33 6.00
CA PHE A 250 -27.49 23.26 6.99
C PHE A 250 -28.78 23.15 7.82
N SER A 251 -29.46 24.27 8.12
CA SER A 251 -30.74 24.21 8.84
C SER A 251 -31.91 23.68 8.00
N LYS A 252 -31.75 23.57 6.67
CA LYS A 252 -32.75 22.98 5.75
C LYS A 252 -32.66 21.46 5.62
N LYS A 253 -31.66 20.82 6.25
CA LYS A 253 -31.46 19.36 6.14
C LYS A 253 -32.11 18.56 7.28
N ASP A 254 -32.59 19.21 8.33
CA ASP A 254 -33.18 18.55 9.51
C ASP A 254 -34.71 18.71 9.61
N LYS A 255 -35.40 19.08 8.52
CA LYS A 255 -36.88 19.17 8.45
C LYS A 255 -37.47 18.60 7.15
N ALA A 256 -37.01 17.43 6.75
CA ALA A 256 -37.76 16.54 5.89
C ALA A 256 -37.50 15.11 6.39
N ASP A 257 -38.57 14.33 6.47
CA ASP A 257 -38.62 12.93 6.89
C ASP A 257 -38.85 12.68 8.39
N GLU A 258 -40.05 13.05 8.86
CA GLU A 258 -40.75 12.25 9.88
C GLU A 258 -42.18 11.97 9.40
N LYS A 259 -42.37 10.80 8.77
CA LYS A 259 -43.66 10.09 8.75
C LYS A 259 -43.40 8.59 8.68
N SER A 260 -43.80 7.89 9.75
CA SER A 260 -43.74 6.43 9.95
C SER A 260 -44.87 5.69 9.17
N PRO A 261 -44.79 4.35 9.01
CA PRO A 261 -45.27 3.58 7.85
C PRO A 261 -46.61 2.86 8.06
N GLU A 262 -47.27 2.49 6.95
CA GLU A 262 -48.30 1.43 6.93
C GLU A 262 -48.35 0.67 5.58
N ASP A 263 -48.11 -0.64 5.67
CA ASP A 263 -48.78 -1.76 4.98
C ASP A 263 -49.15 -1.72 3.47
N LYS A 264 -48.52 -2.59 2.66
CA LYS A 264 -49.16 -3.78 2.01
C LYS A 264 -48.32 -4.52 0.95
N LYS A 265 -48.19 -5.82 1.23
CA LYS A 265 -48.00 -7.03 0.40
C LYS A 265 -48.17 -6.98 -1.15
N LYS A 266 -47.30 -7.82 -1.77
CA LYS A 266 -47.52 -8.78 -2.90
C LYS A 266 -47.79 -8.23 -4.32
N LYS A 267 -46.90 -8.57 -5.27
CA LYS A 267 -47.15 -9.62 -6.30
C LYS A 267 -45.96 -9.88 -7.24
N LYS A 268 -45.78 -11.18 -7.52
CA LYS A 268 -45.07 -11.84 -8.64
C LYS A 268 -45.16 -11.09 -9.98
N LYS A 269 -44.09 -11.15 -10.79
CA LYS A 269 -44.07 -11.94 -12.04
C LYS A 269 -42.66 -12.04 -12.65
N GLU A 270 -42.36 -13.25 -13.07
CA GLU A 270 -41.19 -13.74 -13.84
C GLU A 270 -41.14 -13.21 -15.29
N PRO A 271 -40.04 -13.48 -16.03
CA PRO A 271 -39.58 -12.68 -17.16
C PRO A 271 -40.21 -13.09 -18.49
N LYS A 272 -40.08 -12.22 -19.50
CA LYS A 272 -40.30 -12.59 -20.91
C LYS A 272 -39.12 -12.18 -21.78
N SER A 273 -38.75 -13.16 -22.58
CA SER A 273 -37.79 -13.25 -23.68
C SER A 273 -38.06 -12.37 -24.90
N ALA A 274 -36.98 -12.06 -25.65
CA ALA A 274 -36.86 -12.13 -27.11
C ALA A 274 -35.33 -12.02 -27.43
N LYS A 275 -34.60 -13.01 -27.99
CA LYS A 275 -34.52 -13.48 -29.41
C LYS A 275 -34.67 -12.32 -30.41
N THR A 276 -33.81 -12.05 -31.40
CA THR A 276 -32.89 -12.84 -32.26
C THR A 276 -32.09 -11.79 -33.09
N SER A 277 -30.83 -11.97 -33.52
CA SER A 277 -30.39 -12.68 -34.75
C SER A 277 -28.89 -12.31 -34.94
N ASN A 278 -27.96 -13.28 -34.95
CA ASN A 278 -27.32 -13.94 -36.11
C ASN A 278 -26.86 -13.04 -37.27
N ALA A 279 -25.53 -12.97 -37.47
CA ALA A 279 -24.91 -12.97 -38.79
C ALA A 279 -23.52 -13.61 -38.71
N THR A 280 -23.44 -14.79 -39.32
CA THR A 280 -22.26 -15.62 -39.57
C THR A 280 -21.47 -15.04 -40.75
N GLY A 281 -20.15 -15.18 -40.73
CA GLY A 281 -19.27 -14.87 -41.87
C GLY A 281 -17.92 -15.57 -41.70
N GLU A 282 -17.82 -16.80 -42.20
CA GLU A 282 -16.57 -17.51 -42.47
C GLU A 282 -15.80 -16.82 -43.60
N GLY A 283 -14.47 -16.91 -43.61
CA GLY A 283 -13.71 -16.58 -44.82
C GLY A 283 -12.21 -16.34 -44.66
N ALA A 284 -11.46 -17.44 -44.69
CA ALA A 284 -10.19 -17.59 -45.39
C ALA A 284 -8.86 -17.06 -44.79
N THR A 285 -7.89 -17.94 -45.00
CA THR A 285 -6.48 -17.96 -44.63
C THR A 285 -5.63 -17.04 -45.53
N LYS A 286 -4.51 -16.52 -44.97
CA LYS A 286 -3.25 -16.39 -45.73
C LYS A 286 -2.06 -16.24 -44.79
N LYS A 287 -1.12 -17.20 -44.93
CA LYS A 287 0.28 -17.11 -44.51
C LYS A 287 0.95 -15.94 -45.26
N THR A 288 1.78 -15.16 -44.58
CA THR A 288 3.07 -14.69 -45.12
C THR A 288 4.06 -14.39 -44.00
N SER A 289 5.24 -14.96 -44.20
CA SER A 289 6.52 -14.83 -43.53
C SER A 289 7.19 -13.45 -43.66
N GLY A 290 8.11 -13.16 -42.72
CA GLY A 290 9.18 -12.15 -42.81
C GLY A 290 9.44 -11.58 -41.40
N PHE A 291 10.49 -11.88 -40.64
CA PHE A 291 11.94 -12.00 -40.86
C PHE A 291 12.60 -10.73 -41.41
N PHE A 292 13.11 -9.88 -40.49
CA PHE A 292 14.33 -9.04 -40.52
C PHE A 292 14.25 -8.04 -39.35
N LYS A 293 15.29 -7.49 -38.72
CA LYS A 293 16.65 -7.86 -38.31
C LYS A 293 17.09 -6.70 -37.40
N ARG A 294 17.94 -6.99 -36.43
CA ARG A 294 18.61 -6.04 -35.51
C ARG A 294 19.36 -4.91 -36.24
N LYS A 295 19.44 -3.75 -35.58
CA LYS A 295 20.62 -2.88 -35.37
C LYS A 295 20.37 -2.16 -34.03
N SER A 296 21.20 -2.13 -32.98
CA SER A 296 22.63 -1.81 -32.82
C SER A 296 23.01 -0.44 -33.38
N GLU A 297 22.87 0.57 -32.52
CA GLU A 297 23.82 1.66 -32.29
C GLU A 297 23.91 1.86 -30.78
#